data_AF-A0AAD7XKA5-F1
#
_entry.id   AF-A0AAD7XKA5-F1
#
_cell.length_a   1.000
_cell.length_b   1.000
_cell.length_c   1.000
_cell.angle_alpha   90.00
_cell.angle_beta   90.00
_cell.angle_gamma   90.00
#
_symmetry.space_group_name_H-M   'P 1'
#
loop_
_entity.id
_entity.type
_entity.pdbx_description
1 polymer ?
#
loop_
_entity_poly.entity_id
_entity_poly.type
_entity_poly.pdbx_seq_one_letter_code
_entity_poly.pdbx_strand_id
1 'polypeptide(L)'
;MVGTTPKKCYYEVLGLGRDASEEDVRKAYKKLAVQLHPDKAQQRGDDVATANERFKELQGAYECLSDAREKAWYDAHRDEILRGGESMDDLHSTDDSEDERRGPRLKKHEVNLWPYFSASAFDGFGTSDRSFWAVYSKAFTMVEDAEVAEIGPSLERTPFGDAKSPWDDVKEFYDVFVDFTSQRTFAAYDKWKVASDLPRQVRRAADADNKRERKLAKQEYQDMVRQLALWCRKRDPRVARRAAQVKKEKADKAAKAVADKNAKRQENLLARQRWRNERADDSAFDAYEVRTGALLADLDDDDVLGSGSKRGKKGRRRQSQKKSNGPDDAGDQGGPHSDVGEPTTTSRNGDAEGALPSPKNGGEQPPIVSNGHDLGDDADDDDDIVNVFSCELCKKTFKSAKQMENHVQSKAHKKKASGRA
;
A
#
# COMPACT_ATOMS: atom_id res chain seq x y z
N MET A 1 34.66 20.11 13.56
CA MET A 1 34.48 19.07 12.52
C MET A 1 33.44 18.11 13.07
N VAL A 2 32.18 18.25 12.65
CA VAL A 2 31.11 17.33 13.06
C VAL A 2 31.18 16.16 12.09
N GLY A 3 31.66 15.00 12.57
CA GLY A 3 31.70 13.79 11.77
C GLY A 3 30.30 13.31 11.47
N THR A 4 29.94 13.20 10.20
CA THR A 4 28.74 12.51 9.76
C THR A 4 28.89 11.05 10.16
N THR A 5 28.14 10.61 11.18
CA THR A 5 28.06 9.20 11.55
C THR A 5 27.46 8.42 10.37
N PRO A 6 28.01 7.24 10.01
CA PRO A 6 27.48 6.44 8.92
C PRO A 6 26.02 6.07 9.23
N LYS A 7 25.12 6.35 8.27
CA LYS A 7 23.69 6.04 8.40
C LYS A 7 23.53 4.53 8.63
N LYS A 8 22.99 4.15 9.78
CA LYS A 8 22.75 2.74 10.12
C LYS A 8 21.47 2.24 9.47
N CYS A 9 21.44 0.97 9.11
CA CYS A 9 20.22 0.37 8.58
C CYS A 9 19.13 0.30 9.65
N TYR A 10 17.87 0.53 9.30
CA TYR A 10 16.77 0.45 10.27
C TYR A 10 16.63 -0.95 10.89
N TYR A 11 16.94 -2.01 10.12
CA TYR A 11 17.03 -3.36 10.64
C TYR A 11 18.17 -3.55 11.66
N GLU A 12 19.32 -2.91 11.43
CA GLU A 12 20.46 -2.95 12.37
C GLU A 12 20.17 -2.15 13.64
N VAL A 13 19.48 -1.01 13.52
CA VAL A 13 19.03 -0.21 14.67
C VAL A 13 18.09 -1.02 15.57
N LEU A 14 17.22 -1.84 14.98
CA LEU A 14 16.32 -2.74 15.71
C LEU A 14 16.95 -4.09 16.10
N GLY A 15 18.13 -4.42 15.57
CA GLY A 15 18.78 -5.71 15.74
C GLY A 15 18.01 -6.88 15.12
N LEU A 16 17.33 -6.66 14.00
CA LEU A 16 16.51 -7.63 13.30
C LEU A 16 17.09 -8.02 11.93
N GLY A 17 16.74 -9.22 11.47
CA GLY A 17 16.97 -9.63 10.08
C GLY A 17 15.98 -8.98 9.12
N ARG A 18 16.28 -9.05 7.81
CA ARG A 18 15.42 -8.48 6.75
C ARG A 18 14.05 -9.17 6.68
N ASP A 19 14.02 -10.46 6.97
CA ASP A 19 12.82 -11.29 6.97
C ASP A 19 11.94 -11.10 8.23
N ALA A 20 12.23 -10.09 9.06
CA ALA A 20 11.47 -9.83 10.28
C ALA A 20 10.02 -9.43 9.97
N SER A 21 9.11 -10.06 10.71
CA SER A 21 7.68 -9.74 10.64
C SER A 21 7.37 -8.40 11.33
N GLU A 22 6.22 -7.81 11.03
CA GLU A 22 5.75 -6.59 11.71
C GLU A 22 5.65 -6.77 13.23
N GLU A 23 5.33 -7.98 13.69
CA GLU A 23 5.28 -8.29 15.11
C GLU A 23 6.67 -8.25 15.76
N ASP A 24 7.69 -8.74 15.06
CA ASP A 24 9.07 -8.76 15.54
C ASP A 24 9.64 -7.35 15.62
N VAL A 25 9.36 -6.53 14.60
CA VAL A 25 9.65 -5.08 14.60
C VAL A 25 9.03 -4.41 15.83
N ARG A 26 7.76 -4.68 16.11
CA ARG A 26 7.06 -4.12 17.28
C ARG A 26 7.63 -4.63 18.61
N LYS A 27 7.99 -5.90 18.71
CA LYS A 27 8.59 -6.50 19.92
C LYS A 27 9.99 -5.93 20.17
N ALA A 28 10.83 -5.83 19.15
CA ALA A 28 12.17 -5.27 19.24
C ALA A 28 12.14 -3.79 19.64
N TYR A 29 11.28 -2.99 18.99
CA TYR A 29 11.09 -1.59 19.33
C TYR A 29 10.70 -1.40 20.80
N LYS A 30 9.71 -2.15 21.31
CA LYS A 30 9.30 -2.04 22.73
C LYS A 30 10.44 -2.36 23.70
N LYS A 31 11.27 -3.37 23.40
CA LYS A 31 12.43 -3.74 24.23
C LYS A 31 13.48 -2.64 24.23
N LEU A 32 13.87 -2.17 23.04
CA LEU A 32 14.91 -1.14 22.87
C LEU A 32 14.45 0.23 23.38
N ALA A 33 13.18 0.59 23.22
CA ALA A 33 12.63 1.87 23.68
C ALA A 33 12.72 1.99 25.21
N VAL A 34 12.50 0.89 25.94
CA VAL A 34 12.67 0.87 27.40
C VAL A 34 14.14 0.98 27.79
N GLN A 35 15.06 0.41 27.01
CA GLN A 35 16.49 0.44 27.31
C GLN A 35 17.14 1.80 26.97
N LEU A 36 16.71 2.42 25.87
CA LEU A 36 17.24 3.69 25.35
C LEU A 36 16.43 4.90 25.81
N HIS A 37 15.45 4.73 26.71
CA HIS A 37 14.69 5.85 27.25
C HIS A 37 15.63 6.84 27.99
N PRO A 38 15.53 8.16 27.74
CA PRO A 38 16.46 9.14 28.31
C PRO A 38 16.48 9.13 29.83
N ASP A 39 15.35 8.87 30.50
CA ASP A 39 15.26 8.71 31.96
C ASP A 39 16.11 7.54 32.48
N LYS A 40 16.09 6.39 31.81
CA LYS A 40 16.91 5.23 32.20
C LYS A 40 18.38 5.41 31.84
N ALA A 41 18.67 6.11 30.75
CA ALA A 41 20.04 6.46 30.38
C ALA A 41 20.66 7.41 31.42
N GLN A 42 19.89 8.40 31.88
CA GLN A 42 20.29 9.30 32.94
C GLN A 42 20.54 8.58 34.28
N GLN A 43 19.71 7.59 34.62
CA GLN A 43 19.92 6.73 35.80
C GLN A 43 21.19 5.86 35.71
N ARG A 44 21.65 5.52 34.50
CA ARG A 44 22.90 4.76 34.27
C ARG A 44 24.16 5.63 34.19
N GLY A 45 24.01 6.95 34.18
CA GLY A 45 25.13 7.87 33.97
C GLY A 45 25.61 7.97 32.52
N ASP A 46 24.80 7.50 31.56
CA ASP A 46 25.09 7.65 30.13
C ASP A 46 24.85 9.10 29.68
N ASP A 47 25.55 9.54 28.63
CA ASP A 47 25.29 10.84 28.01
C ASP A 47 23.85 10.90 27.44
N VAL A 48 23.05 11.79 28.02
CA VAL A 48 21.64 11.99 27.67
C VAL A 48 21.48 12.45 26.22
N ALA A 49 22.44 13.20 25.68
CA ALA A 49 22.40 13.64 24.29
C ALA A 49 22.53 12.46 23.32
N THR A 50 23.53 11.60 23.54
CA THR A 50 23.73 10.37 22.76
C THR A 50 22.54 9.40 22.88
N ALA A 51 21.95 9.28 24.08
CA ALA A 51 20.76 8.45 24.28
C ALA A 51 19.54 8.98 23.51
N ASN A 52 19.34 10.30 23.49
CA ASN A 52 18.25 10.95 22.76
C ASN A 52 18.41 10.76 21.25
N GLU A 53 19.63 10.88 20.72
CA GLU A 53 19.92 10.63 19.30
C GLU A 53 19.62 9.17 18.91
N ARG A 54 20.10 8.20 19.69
CA ARG A 54 19.77 6.77 19.46
C ARG A 54 18.28 6.48 19.59
N PHE A 55 17.59 7.18 20.48
CA PHE A 55 16.14 7.03 20.64
C PHE A 55 15.37 7.59 19.43
N LYS A 56 15.81 8.73 18.89
CA LYS A 56 15.27 9.28 17.62
C LYS A 56 15.50 8.32 16.45
N GLU A 57 16.70 7.74 16.33
CA GLU A 57 17.01 6.72 15.31
C GLU A 57 16.10 5.49 15.46
N LEU A 58 15.90 5.02 16.69
CA LEU A 58 15.02 3.89 17.00
C LEU A 58 13.56 4.18 16.60
N GLN A 59 13.05 5.38 16.92
CA GLN A 59 11.72 5.81 16.50
C GLN A 59 11.60 5.86 14.98
N GLY A 60 12.59 6.44 14.28
CA GLY A 60 12.60 6.48 12.82
C GLY A 60 12.59 5.09 12.19
N ALA A 61 13.39 4.16 12.73
CA ALA A 61 13.42 2.78 12.26
C ALA A 61 12.06 2.07 12.44
N TYR A 62 11.42 2.24 13.60
CA TYR A 62 10.11 1.66 13.85
C TYR A 62 9.02 2.28 12.97
N GLU A 63 9.01 3.60 12.79
CA GLU A 63 8.03 4.27 11.94
C GLU A 63 8.07 3.77 10.50
N CYS A 64 9.26 3.66 9.89
CA CYS A 64 9.39 3.15 8.54
C CYS A 64 9.08 1.63 8.43
N LEU A 65 9.55 0.82 9.37
CA LEU A 65 9.40 -0.65 9.27
C LEU A 65 8.05 -1.17 9.76
N SER A 66 7.26 -0.36 10.48
CA SER A 66 5.94 -0.76 10.99
C SER A 66 4.80 -0.55 9.99
N ASP A 67 4.99 0.28 8.97
CA ASP A 67 4.02 0.53 7.91
C ASP A 67 4.43 -0.26 6.67
N ALA A 68 3.59 -1.19 6.21
CA ALA A 68 3.90 -2.08 5.08
C ALA A 68 4.31 -1.31 3.81
N ARG A 69 3.71 -0.14 3.57
CA ARG A 69 4.05 0.70 2.40
C ARG A 69 5.43 1.34 2.55
N GLU A 70 5.71 1.91 3.72
CA GLU A 70 7.01 2.54 4.00
C GLU A 70 8.13 1.48 4.06
N LYS A 71 7.84 0.29 4.59
CA LYS A 71 8.78 -0.85 4.61
C LYS A 71 9.13 -1.31 3.21
N ALA A 72 8.14 -1.60 2.36
CA ALA A 72 8.39 -2.04 1.00
C ALA A 72 9.21 -1.02 0.20
N TRP A 73 8.91 0.27 0.40
CA TRP A 73 9.65 1.34 -0.25
C TRP A 73 11.07 1.51 0.30
N TYR A 74 11.25 1.39 1.63
CA TYR A 74 12.57 1.37 2.26
C TYR A 74 13.40 0.19 1.76
N ASP A 75 12.83 -1.01 1.69
CA ASP A 75 13.52 -2.22 1.23
C ASP A 75 13.97 -2.07 -0.25
N ALA A 76 13.12 -1.49 -1.10
CA ALA A 76 13.45 -1.23 -2.51
C ALA A 76 14.62 -0.23 -2.69
N HIS A 77 14.84 0.67 -1.74
CA HIS A 77 15.79 1.78 -1.88
C HIS A 77 16.83 1.87 -0.76
N ARG A 78 16.90 0.86 0.11
CA ARG A 78 17.78 0.81 1.27
C ARG A 78 19.23 1.14 0.91
N ASP A 79 19.76 0.52 -0.14
CA ASP A 79 21.17 0.69 -0.51
C ASP A 79 21.48 2.13 -0.92
N GLU A 80 20.53 2.83 -1.54
CA GLU A 80 20.67 4.24 -1.90
C GLU A 80 20.61 5.14 -0.66
N ILE A 81 19.70 4.84 0.27
CA ILE A 81 19.59 5.57 1.54
C ILE A 81 20.88 5.48 2.35
N LEU A 82 21.51 4.31 2.35
CA LEU A 82 22.75 4.04 3.09
C LEU A 82 23.98 4.64 2.40
N ARG A 83 24.04 4.63 1.05
CA ARG A 83 25.12 5.27 0.28
C ARG A 83 25.01 6.79 0.24
N GLY A 84 23.81 7.36 0.33
CA GLY A 84 23.52 8.79 0.20
C GLY A 84 24.01 9.68 1.34
N GLY A 85 25.23 9.46 1.81
CA GLY A 85 25.95 10.27 2.80
C GLY A 85 27.47 10.28 2.59
N GLU A 86 28.00 9.64 1.56
CA GLU A 86 29.42 9.70 1.21
C GLU A 86 29.75 11.07 0.58
N SER A 87 30.87 11.64 1.00
CA SER A 87 31.29 13.01 0.70
C SER A 87 31.42 13.28 -0.80
N MET A 88 31.28 14.55 -1.15
CA MET A 88 31.56 15.12 -2.48
C MET A 88 32.99 14.81 -2.99
N ASP A 89 33.90 14.32 -2.13
CA ASP A 89 35.32 14.07 -2.42
C ASP A 89 35.64 12.69 -3.02
N ASP A 90 34.79 11.67 -2.92
CA ASP A 90 35.06 10.32 -3.47
C ASP A 90 34.61 10.15 -4.95
N LEU A 91 34.50 11.26 -5.69
CA LEU A 91 34.11 11.32 -7.11
C LEU A 91 35.19 10.76 -8.09
N HIS A 92 36.09 9.87 -7.63
CA HIS A 92 37.16 9.29 -8.44
C HIS A 92 37.20 7.75 -8.47
N SER A 93 36.19 7.05 -7.98
CA SER A 93 36.05 5.61 -8.24
C SER A 93 35.13 5.37 -9.45
N THR A 94 35.74 5.31 -10.64
CA THR A 94 35.17 4.77 -11.88
C THR A 94 35.12 3.24 -11.82
N ASP A 95 34.38 2.68 -10.87
CA ASP A 95 33.98 1.27 -10.92
C ASP A 95 32.52 1.20 -11.38
N ASP A 96 32.36 1.24 -12.70
CA ASP A 96 31.12 1.03 -13.44
C ASP A 96 30.83 -0.48 -13.46
N SER A 97 30.54 -1.06 -12.29
CA SER A 97 30.05 -2.44 -12.23
C SER A 97 28.56 -2.46 -12.59
N GLU A 98 28.31 -2.85 -13.84
CA GLU A 98 27.02 -3.08 -14.48
C GLU A 98 26.21 -4.20 -13.78
N ASP A 99 25.62 -3.92 -12.60
CA ASP A 99 24.57 -4.79 -12.05
C ASP A 99 23.24 -4.47 -12.75
N GLU A 100 23.06 -5.05 -13.95
CA GLU A 100 21.91 -4.90 -14.86
C GLU A 100 20.56 -5.37 -14.27
N ARG A 101 20.54 -5.92 -13.05
CA ARG A 101 19.32 -6.44 -12.39
C ARG A 101 18.45 -5.36 -11.74
N ARG A 102 18.93 -4.12 -11.65
CA ARG A 102 18.24 -3.00 -11.02
C ARG A 102 17.99 -1.92 -12.08
N GLY A 103 16.78 -1.37 -12.10
CA GLY A 103 16.37 -0.33 -13.05
C GLY A 103 17.30 0.89 -13.09
N PRO A 104 17.12 1.80 -14.07
CA PRO A 104 18.02 2.91 -14.31
C PRO A 104 18.16 3.80 -13.08
N ARG A 105 19.35 3.76 -12.46
CA ARG A 105 19.71 4.63 -11.35
C ARG A 105 19.56 6.08 -11.80
N LEU A 106 18.86 6.90 -11.01
CA LEU A 106 18.93 8.35 -11.14
C LEU A 106 20.42 8.75 -11.20
N LYS A 107 20.84 9.46 -12.26
CA LYS A 107 22.25 9.84 -12.41
C LYS A 107 22.65 10.67 -11.19
N LYS A 108 23.87 10.43 -10.69
CA LYS A 108 24.52 10.92 -9.45
C LYS A 108 24.40 12.43 -9.14
N HIS A 109 23.79 13.24 -10.02
CA HIS A 109 23.66 14.69 -9.93
C HIS A 109 22.22 15.22 -9.91
N GLU A 110 21.20 14.36 -9.88
CA GLU A 110 19.80 14.81 -9.75
C GLU A 110 19.37 14.96 -8.28
N VAL A 111 18.38 15.81 -8.03
CA VAL A 111 17.85 16.16 -6.70
C VAL A 111 17.71 14.91 -5.82
N ASN A 112 18.67 14.71 -4.91
CA ASN A 112 18.67 13.54 -4.05
C ASN A 112 17.75 13.80 -2.84
N LEU A 113 16.55 13.23 -2.90
CA LEU A 113 15.55 13.35 -1.84
C LEU A 113 15.72 12.31 -0.72
N TRP A 114 16.54 11.28 -0.93
CA TRP A 114 16.74 10.17 0.02
C TRP A 114 17.12 10.60 1.43
N PRO A 115 18.00 11.59 1.65
CA PRO A 115 18.36 12.05 3.00
C PRO A 115 17.17 12.60 3.79
N TYR A 116 16.11 13.06 3.12
CA TYR A 116 14.96 13.71 3.75
C TYR A 116 13.90 12.71 4.25
N PHE A 117 14.02 11.41 3.93
CA PHE A 117 13.09 10.38 4.43
C PHE A 117 13.41 9.90 5.85
N SER A 118 14.49 10.40 6.45
CA SER A 118 14.87 10.03 7.82
C SER A 118 14.12 10.87 8.86
N ALA A 119 13.69 10.24 9.95
CA ALA A 119 13.21 10.95 11.13
C ALA A 119 14.28 11.88 11.75
N SER A 120 15.57 11.62 11.48
CA SER A 120 16.68 12.49 11.88
C SER A 120 16.95 13.66 10.91
N ALA A 121 16.21 13.75 9.80
CA ALA A 121 16.39 14.82 8.81
C ALA A 121 16.00 16.20 9.37
N PHE A 122 15.15 16.24 10.40
CA PHE A 122 14.67 17.48 11.02
C PHE A 122 14.63 17.38 12.54
N ASP A 123 14.79 18.52 13.21
CA ASP A 123 14.78 18.66 14.65
C ASP A 123 13.54 19.44 15.09
N GLY A 124 12.44 18.71 15.26
CA GLY A 124 11.17 19.23 15.77
C GLY A 124 10.48 20.25 14.85
N PHE A 125 9.49 20.94 15.40
CA PHE A 125 8.56 21.81 14.66
C PHE A 125 8.70 23.30 15.00
N GLY A 126 9.83 23.69 15.58
CA GLY A 126 10.14 25.09 15.91
C GLY A 126 10.56 25.91 14.68
N THR A 127 11.24 27.03 14.91
CA THR A 127 11.75 27.94 13.86
C THR A 127 13.25 27.80 13.59
N SER A 128 13.87 26.70 14.04
CA SER A 128 15.28 26.43 13.77
C SER A 128 15.54 26.17 12.28
N ASP A 129 16.77 26.37 11.81
CA ASP A 129 17.19 26.05 10.45
C ASP A 129 17.09 24.54 10.14
N ARG A 130 17.13 23.69 11.18
CA ARG A 130 16.87 22.25 11.08
C ARG A 130 15.42 21.88 11.40
N SER A 131 14.52 22.85 11.53
CA SER A 131 13.10 22.56 11.76
C SER A 131 12.48 21.84 10.58
N PHE A 132 11.39 21.12 10.85
CA PHE A 132 10.55 20.50 9.82
C PHE A 132 10.25 21.48 8.65
N TRP A 133 9.86 22.71 8.97
CA TRP A 133 9.49 23.71 7.97
C TRP A 133 10.67 24.10 7.08
N ALA A 134 11.82 24.41 7.66
CA ALA A 134 12.99 24.85 6.90
C ALA A 134 13.57 23.72 6.03
N VAL A 135 13.66 22.51 6.58
CA VAL A 135 14.22 21.33 5.90
C VAL A 135 13.35 20.93 4.70
N TYR A 136 12.03 20.78 4.90
CA TYR A 136 11.14 20.34 3.82
C TYR A 136 10.82 21.46 2.83
N SER A 137 10.71 22.71 3.28
CA SER A 137 10.62 23.85 2.36
C SER A 137 11.82 23.86 1.41
N LYS A 138 13.05 23.70 1.93
CA LYS A 138 14.26 23.60 1.11
C LYS A 138 14.23 22.39 0.16
N ALA A 139 13.80 21.21 0.64
CA ALA A 139 13.72 20.02 -0.19
C ALA A 139 12.76 20.20 -1.38
N PHE A 140 11.56 20.76 -1.14
CA PHE A 140 10.60 21.01 -2.22
C PHE A 140 11.03 22.15 -3.13
N THR A 141 11.69 23.20 -2.62
CA THR A 141 12.28 24.22 -3.50
C THR A 141 13.36 23.64 -4.40
N MET A 142 14.15 22.65 -3.96
CA MET A 142 15.11 21.97 -4.82
C MET A 142 14.42 21.22 -5.97
N VAL A 143 13.28 20.58 -5.71
CA VAL A 143 12.46 19.92 -6.74
C VAL A 143 11.92 20.96 -7.74
N GLU A 144 11.35 22.04 -7.23
CA GLU A 144 10.84 23.14 -8.08
C GLU A 144 11.94 23.78 -8.92
N ASP A 145 13.10 24.07 -8.33
CA ASP A 145 14.23 24.69 -9.01
C ASP A 145 14.76 23.76 -10.12
N ALA A 146 14.76 22.45 -9.90
CA ALA A 146 15.14 21.47 -10.92
C ALA A 146 14.15 21.42 -12.09
N GLU A 147 12.84 21.57 -11.84
CA GLU A 147 11.84 21.71 -12.90
C GLU A 147 12.05 23.03 -13.67
N VAL A 148 12.16 24.15 -12.95
CA VAL A 148 12.34 25.49 -13.55
C VAL A 148 13.64 25.60 -14.35
N ALA A 149 14.71 24.92 -13.93
CA ALA A 149 15.99 24.94 -14.64
C ALA A 149 15.91 24.34 -16.06
N GLU A 150 15.06 23.33 -16.29
CA GLU A 150 14.87 22.74 -17.63
C GLU A 150 13.75 23.38 -18.43
N ILE A 151 12.62 23.72 -17.78
CA ILE A 151 11.38 24.12 -18.48
C ILE A 151 11.25 25.65 -18.55
N GLY A 152 11.93 26.38 -17.67
CA GLY A 152 11.72 27.81 -17.45
C GLY A 152 10.60 28.11 -16.44
N PRO A 153 10.26 29.39 -16.21
CA PRO A 153 9.31 29.83 -15.18
C PRO A 153 7.87 29.60 -15.65
N SER A 154 7.43 28.33 -15.68
CA SER A 154 6.05 27.95 -16.02
C SER A 154 5.31 27.24 -14.88
N LEU A 155 5.98 27.02 -13.74
CA LEU A 155 5.38 26.35 -12.58
C LEU A 155 4.75 27.41 -11.65
N GLU A 156 3.43 27.35 -11.43
CA GLU A 156 2.80 28.04 -10.31
C GLU A 156 3.37 27.44 -9.01
N ARG A 157 4.20 28.21 -8.31
CA ARG A 157 4.82 27.76 -7.05
C ARG A 157 3.78 27.76 -5.94
N THR A 158 3.51 26.59 -5.39
CA THR A 158 2.82 26.43 -4.11
C THR A 158 3.87 26.25 -3.01
N PRO A 159 4.22 27.29 -2.24
CA PRO A 159 5.23 27.16 -1.21
C PRO A 159 4.75 26.24 -0.07
N PHE A 160 5.68 25.52 0.58
CA PHE A 160 5.38 24.63 1.70
C PHE A 160 4.79 25.36 2.93
N GLY A 161 5.12 26.64 3.07
CA GLY A 161 4.68 27.51 4.16
C GLY A 161 5.40 27.26 5.48
N ASP A 162 4.74 27.66 6.56
CA ASP A 162 5.21 27.62 7.95
C ASP A 162 4.18 26.97 8.89
N ALA A 163 4.46 26.95 10.19
CA ALA A 163 3.57 26.38 11.20
C ALA A 163 2.18 27.04 11.27
N LYS A 164 2.03 28.28 10.77
CA LYS A 164 0.82 29.10 10.88
C LYS A 164 0.07 29.27 9.57
N SER A 165 0.54 28.68 8.48
CA SER A 165 -0.11 28.76 7.17
C SER A 165 -1.55 28.27 7.24
N PRO A 166 -2.48 28.94 6.52
CA PRO A 166 -3.88 28.55 6.49
C PRO A 166 -4.05 27.17 5.87
N TRP A 167 -5.14 26.48 6.22
CA TRP A 167 -5.36 25.11 5.77
C TRP A 167 -5.49 24.98 4.26
N ASP A 168 -6.05 25.98 3.59
CA ASP A 168 -6.29 25.92 2.15
C ASP A 168 -4.98 25.88 1.36
N ASP A 169 -4.00 26.71 1.71
CA ASP A 169 -2.64 26.67 1.13
C ASP A 169 -1.94 25.33 1.38
N VAL A 170 -2.08 24.79 2.60
CA VAL A 170 -1.49 23.48 2.96
C VAL A 170 -2.14 22.35 2.15
N LYS A 171 -3.46 22.42 1.96
CA LYS A 171 -4.21 21.46 1.16
C LYS A 171 -3.76 21.53 -0.30
N GLU A 172 -3.71 22.73 -0.87
CA GLU A 172 -3.29 22.95 -2.25
C GLU A 172 -1.87 22.46 -2.50
N PHE A 173 -0.94 22.77 -1.59
CA PHE A 173 0.43 22.24 -1.62
C PHE A 173 0.46 20.72 -1.72
N TYR A 174 -0.21 20.03 -0.80
CA TYR A 174 -0.18 18.56 -0.80
C TYR A 174 -0.95 17.95 -1.98
N ASP A 175 -1.99 18.61 -2.49
CA ASP A 175 -2.71 18.14 -3.68
C ASP A 175 -1.78 18.19 -4.91
N VAL A 176 -0.98 19.24 -5.07
CA VAL A 176 0.01 19.36 -6.15
C VAL A 176 1.13 18.32 -6.03
N PHE A 177 1.71 18.15 -4.84
CA PHE A 177 2.89 17.28 -4.67
C PHE A 177 2.57 15.80 -4.52
N VAL A 178 1.36 15.43 -4.06
CA VAL A 178 0.93 14.02 -4.02
C VAL A 178 0.62 13.51 -5.43
N ASP A 179 0.07 14.35 -6.29
CA ASP A 179 -0.19 14.05 -7.71
C ASP A 179 0.91 14.62 -8.62
N PHE A 180 2.12 14.80 -8.09
CA PHE A 180 3.22 15.47 -8.79
C PHE A 180 3.51 14.83 -10.14
N THR A 181 3.66 15.66 -11.17
CA THR A 181 4.08 15.25 -12.51
C THR A 181 5.21 16.15 -12.99
N SER A 182 6.41 15.59 -13.06
CA SER A 182 7.56 16.30 -13.64
C SER A 182 7.31 16.63 -15.12
N GLN A 183 7.61 17.85 -15.53
CA GLN A 183 7.59 18.25 -16.94
C GLN A 183 9.00 18.22 -17.56
N ARG A 184 10.02 17.81 -16.79
CA ARG A 184 11.39 17.59 -17.28
C ARG A 184 11.44 16.55 -18.40
N THR A 185 12.45 16.69 -19.26
CA THR A 185 12.60 15.84 -20.45
C THR A 185 13.26 14.51 -20.14
N PHE A 186 14.10 14.45 -19.10
CA PHE A 186 14.94 13.31 -18.75
C PHE A 186 15.89 12.87 -19.88
N ALA A 187 16.17 13.73 -20.86
CA ALA A 187 17.07 13.41 -21.99
C ALA A 187 18.49 13.00 -21.54
N ALA A 188 18.90 13.43 -20.35
CA ALA A 188 20.15 12.99 -19.73
C ALA A 188 20.21 11.47 -19.50
N TYR A 189 19.09 10.76 -19.43
CA TYR A 189 19.00 9.31 -19.21
C TYR A 189 19.07 8.46 -20.48
N ASP A 190 19.23 9.08 -21.65
CA ASP A 190 19.38 8.34 -22.90
C ASP A 190 20.62 7.42 -22.81
N LYS A 191 20.38 6.10 -22.96
CA LYS A 191 21.43 5.06 -22.99
C LYS A 191 22.29 5.21 -24.24
N TRP A 192 21.66 5.57 -25.36
CA TRP A 192 22.28 5.63 -26.67
C TRP A 192 22.26 7.06 -27.22
N LYS A 193 23.40 7.56 -27.69
CA LYS A 193 23.45 8.78 -28.51
C LYS A 193 23.24 8.38 -29.97
N VAL A 194 22.03 8.57 -30.48
CA VAL A 194 21.65 8.12 -31.83
C VAL A 194 22.19 9.08 -32.89
N ALA A 195 23.20 8.63 -33.65
CA ALA A 195 23.74 9.39 -34.77
C ALA A 195 22.79 9.32 -36.00
N SER A 196 22.76 10.39 -36.80
CA SER A 196 21.79 10.53 -37.88
C SER A 196 22.05 9.60 -39.07
N ASP A 197 23.29 9.14 -39.21
CA ASP A 197 23.83 8.26 -40.26
C ASP A 197 23.61 6.77 -39.98
N LEU A 198 23.13 6.39 -38.79
CA LEU A 198 22.82 5.01 -38.47
C LEU A 198 21.62 4.46 -39.28
N PRO A 199 21.61 3.15 -39.61
CA PRO A 199 20.48 2.52 -40.27
C PRO A 199 19.17 2.74 -39.49
N ARG A 200 18.07 2.97 -40.22
CA ARG A 200 16.76 3.31 -39.64
C ARG A 200 16.30 2.33 -38.56
N GLN A 201 16.55 1.03 -38.74
CA GLN A 201 16.18 0.01 -37.76
C GLN A 201 16.97 0.15 -36.45
N VAL A 202 18.28 0.39 -36.54
CA VAL A 202 19.15 0.61 -35.37
C VAL A 202 18.73 1.88 -34.64
N ARG A 203 18.45 2.96 -35.37
CA ARG A 203 17.94 4.20 -34.78
C ARG A 203 16.64 3.98 -34.01
N ARG A 204 15.68 3.26 -34.59
CA ARG A 204 14.39 2.98 -33.94
C ARG A 204 14.55 2.16 -32.67
N ALA A 205 15.41 1.14 -32.69
CA ALA A 205 15.71 0.34 -31.50
C ALA A 205 16.35 1.20 -30.40
N ALA A 206 17.34 2.01 -30.76
CA ALA A 206 18.00 2.90 -29.81
C ALA A 206 17.05 4.00 -29.25
N ASP A 207 16.19 4.57 -30.09
CA ASP A 207 15.17 5.53 -29.67
C ASP A 207 14.11 4.89 -28.75
N ALA A 208 13.76 3.63 -28.99
CA ALA A 208 12.84 2.86 -28.15
C ALA A 208 13.45 2.57 -26.77
N ASP A 209 14.71 2.15 -26.72
CA ASP A 209 15.47 1.98 -25.48
C ASP A 209 15.57 3.30 -24.72
N ASN A 210 16.00 4.38 -25.37
CA ASN A 210 16.07 5.70 -24.75
C ASN A 210 14.70 6.14 -24.20
N LYS A 211 13.60 5.92 -24.95
CA LYS A 211 12.25 6.24 -24.46
C LYS A 211 11.89 5.42 -23.22
N ARG A 212 12.28 4.14 -23.16
CA ARG A 212 12.08 3.28 -21.99
C ARG A 212 12.87 3.80 -20.79
N GLU A 213 14.15 4.11 -20.97
CA GLU A 213 15.02 4.62 -19.90
C GLU A 213 14.52 5.97 -19.35
N ARG A 214 14.15 6.90 -20.24
CA ARG A 214 13.52 8.17 -19.82
C ARG A 214 12.23 7.96 -19.05
N LYS A 215 11.39 7.00 -19.47
CA LYS A 215 10.13 6.69 -18.78
C LYS A 215 10.40 6.15 -17.37
N LEU A 216 11.34 5.22 -17.22
CA LEU A 216 11.71 4.65 -15.93
C LEU A 216 12.31 5.70 -15.00
N ALA A 217 13.29 6.48 -15.47
CA ALA A 217 13.89 7.57 -14.67
C ALA A 217 12.85 8.61 -14.23
N LYS A 218 11.93 8.96 -15.13
CA LYS A 218 10.81 9.86 -14.81
C LYS A 218 9.87 9.28 -13.77
N GLN A 219 9.54 7.99 -13.87
CA GLN A 219 8.71 7.29 -12.88
C GLN A 219 9.38 7.27 -11.51
N GLU A 220 10.66 6.87 -11.44
CA GLU A 220 11.42 6.85 -10.19
C GLU A 220 11.49 8.24 -9.54
N TYR A 221 11.81 9.28 -10.31
CA TYR A 221 11.83 10.65 -9.82
C TYR A 221 10.48 11.10 -9.27
N GLN A 222 9.40 10.89 -10.04
CA GLN A 222 8.05 11.24 -9.62
C GLN A 222 7.64 10.49 -8.35
N ASP A 223 7.92 9.19 -8.29
CA ASP A 223 7.58 8.37 -7.13
C ASP A 223 8.36 8.82 -5.89
N MET A 224 9.64 9.19 -6.01
CA MET A 224 10.37 9.78 -4.89
C MET A 224 9.72 11.07 -4.39
N VAL A 225 9.37 12.01 -5.28
CA VAL A 225 8.75 13.29 -4.89
C VAL A 225 7.39 13.05 -4.21
N ARG A 226 6.55 12.19 -4.79
CA ARG A 226 5.22 11.85 -4.23
C ARG A 226 5.34 11.16 -2.87
N GLN A 227 6.29 10.24 -2.71
CA GLN A 227 6.50 9.55 -1.43
C GLN A 227 7.04 10.52 -0.38
N LEU A 228 7.88 11.49 -0.76
CA LEU A 228 8.33 12.55 0.15
C LEU A 228 7.15 13.41 0.61
N ALA A 229 6.25 13.77 -0.32
CA ALA A 229 5.04 14.52 -0.01
C ALA A 229 4.13 13.77 0.97
N LEU A 230 3.93 12.46 0.78
CA LEU A 230 3.16 11.61 1.68
C LEU A 230 3.84 11.44 3.05
N TRP A 231 5.17 11.27 3.04
CA TRP A 231 5.98 11.20 4.25
C TRP A 231 5.84 12.48 5.09
N CYS A 232 5.88 13.65 4.44
CA CYS A 232 5.67 14.96 5.07
C CYS A 232 4.24 15.09 5.60
N ARG A 233 3.24 14.75 4.77
CA ARG A 233 1.82 14.85 5.11
C ARG A 233 1.44 14.04 6.36
N LYS A 234 2.05 12.86 6.54
CA LYS A 234 1.82 11.99 7.72
C LYS A 234 2.36 12.63 9.01
N ARG A 235 3.44 13.42 8.93
CA ARG A 235 4.16 14.01 10.07
C ARG A 235 3.83 15.48 10.29
N ASP A 236 3.14 16.13 9.36
CA ASP A 236 2.76 17.54 9.43
C ASP A 236 1.70 17.79 10.54
N PRO A 237 2.02 18.59 11.58
CA PRO A 237 1.08 18.91 12.65
C PRO A 237 -0.20 19.62 12.16
N ARG A 238 -0.12 20.37 11.05
CA ARG A 238 -1.27 21.08 10.46
C ARG A 238 -2.29 20.07 9.91
N VAL A 239 -1.80 19.03 9.24
CA VAL A 239 -2.60 17.91 8.71
C VAL A 239 -3.18 17.08 9.83
N ALA A 240 -2.39 16.75 10.86
CA ALA A 240 -2.87 16.01 12.01
C ALA A 240 -4.00 16.76 12.75
N ARG A 241 -3.85 18.08 12.96
CA ARG A 241 -4.89 18.93 13.57
C ARG A 241 -6.20 18.89 12.77
N ARG A 242 -6.13 19.01 11.44
CA ARG A 242 -7.33 18.95 10.60
C ARG A 242 -7.96 17.56 10.60
N ALA A 243 -7.16 16.50 10.53
CA ALA A 243 -7.66 15.14 10.59
C ALA A 243 -8.41 14.86 11.92
N ALA A 244 -7.87 15.35 13.04
CA ALA A 244 -8.53 15.26 14.34
C ALA A 244 -9.86 16.04 14.38
N GLN A 245 -9.88 17.25 13.81
CA GLN A 245 -11.10 18.06 13.70
C GLN A 245 -12.18 17.34 12.87
N VAL A 246 -11.84 16.84 11.68
CA VAL A 246 -12.76 16.10 10.80
C VAL A 246 -13.27 14.83 11.49
N LYS A 247 -12.42 14.11 12.23
CA LYS A 247 -12.83 12.94 13.00
C LYS A 247 -13.86 13.30 14.08
N LYS A 248 -13.64 14.42 14.78
CA LYS A 248 -14.59 14.94 15.77
C LYS A 248 -15.91 15.35 15.13
N GLU A 249 -15.89 16.12 14.04
CA GLU A 249 -17.09 16.53 13.30
C GLU A 249 -17.90 15.33 12.80
N LYS A 250 -17.23 14.28 12.30
CA LYS A 250 -17.88 13.01 11.91
C LYS A 250 -18.49 12.28 13.10
N ALA A 251 -17.78 12.23 14.24
CA ALA A 251 -18.28 11.61 15.47
C ALA A 251 -19.50 12.37 16.02
N ASP A 252 -19.46 13.70 16.03
CA ASP A 252 -20.56 14.55 16.48
C ASP A 252 -21.79 14.40 15.57
N LYS A 253 -21.58 14.33 14.23
CA LYS A 253 -22.65 14.06 13.27
C LYS A 253 -23.25 12.66 13.45
N ALA A 254 -22.42 11.65 13.70
CA ALA A 254 -22.87 10.29 13.97
C ALA A 254 -23.65 10.20 15.31
N ALA A 255 -23.16 10.86 16.35
CA ALA A 255 -23.82 10.94 17.65
C ALA A 255 -25.19 11.65 17.53
N LYS A 256 -25.26 12.75 16.78
CA LYS A 256 -26.53 13.43 16.47
C LYS A 256 -27.50 12.51 15.71
N ALA A 257 -27.03 11.79 14.70
CA ALA A 257 -27.86 10.85 13.96
C ALA A 257 -28.40 9.70 14.84
N VAL A 258 -27.59 9.19 15.78
CA VAL A 258 -28.03 8.19 16.77
C VAL A 258 -29.03 8.79 17.75
N ALA A 259 -28.80 10.01 18.24
CA ALA A 259 -29.71 10.73 19.13
C ALA A 259 -31.07 10.97 18.46
N ASP A 260 -31.08 11.41 17.20
CA ASP A 260 -32.31 11.64 16.41
C ASP A 260 -33.10 10.32 16.22
N LYS A 261 -32.40 9.21 15.91
CA LYS A 261 -33.02 7.87 15.81
C LYS A 261 -33.61 7.42 17.16
N ASN A 262 -32.89 7.63 18.26
CA ASN A 262 -33.35 7.27 19.60
C ASN A 262 -34.55 8.13 20.05
N ALA A 263 -34.54 9.42 19.75
CA ALA A 263 -35.66 10.32 20.03
C ALA A 263 -36.92 9.87 19.27
N LYS A 264 -36.78 9.55 17.97
CA LYS A 264 -37.89 9.02 17.17
C LYS A 264 -38.40 7.67 17.69
N ARG A 265 -37.50 6.80 18.17
CA ARG A 265 -37.88 5.53 18.82
C ARG A 265 -38.64 5.76 20.12
N GLN A 266 -38.19 6.69 20.97
CA GLN A 266 -38.87 7.03 22.21
C GLN A 266 -40.25 7.65 21.95
N GLU A 267 -40.36 8.55 20.97
CA GLU A 267 -41.63 9.13 20.54
C GLU A 267 -42.60 8.05 20.07
N ASN A 268 -42.16 7.14 19.19
CA ASN A 268 -42.97 6.01 18.75
C ASN A 268 -43.41 5.09 19.90
N LEU A 269 -42.52 4.82 20.86
CA LEU A 269 -42.87 4.03 22.05
C LEU A 269 -43.94 4.72 22.91
N LEU A 270 -43.79 6.03 23.14
CA LEU A 270 -44.77 6.82 23.89
C LEU A 270 -46.10 6.90 23.14
N ALA A 271 -46.09 7.05 21.81
CA ALA A 271 -47.30 7.02 20.99
C ALA A 271 -48.03 5.68 21.11
N ARG A 272 -47.29 4.55 21.07
CA ARG A 272 -47.86 3.21 21.29
C ARG A 272 -48.45 3.05 22.70
N GLN A 273 -47.80 3.61 23.73
CA GLN A 273 -48.31 3.58 25.10
C GLN A 273 -49.60 4.42 25.24
N ARG A 274 -49.64 5.63 24.67
CA ARG A 274 -50.84 6.48 24.64
C ARG A 274 -52.02 5.77 23.98
N TRP A 275 -51.79 5.20 22.79
CA TRP A 275 -52.81 4.42 22.08
C TRP A 275 -53.34 3.24 22.91
N ARG A 276 -52.45 2.55 23.64
CA ARG A 276 -52.85 1.44 24.51
C ARG A 276 -53.71 1.91 25.69
N ASN A 277 -53.32 3.00 26.35
CA ASN A 277 -54.04 3.52 27.50
C ASN A 277 -55.41 4.09 27.11
N GLU A 278 -55.51 4.81 25.98
CA GLU A 278 -56.78 5.32 25.46
C GLU A 278 -57.76 4.19 25.08
N ARG A 279 -57.25 3.01 24.71
CA ARG A 279 -58.07 1.82 24.40
C ARG A 279 -58.24 0.85 25.56
N ALA A 280 -57.66 1.13 26.74
CA ALA A 280 -57.88 0.32 27.94
C ALA A 280 -59.25 0.59 28.59
N ASP A 281 -59.88 1.71 28.23
CA ASP A 281 -61.26 2.05 28.62
C ASP A 281 -62.31 1.36 27.72
N ASP A 282 -61.89 0.78 26.59
CA ASP A 282 -62.73 -0.04 25.70
C ASP A 282 -62.38 -1.54 25.85
N SER A 283 -63.26 -2.29 26.50
CA SER A 283 -63.18 -3.75 26.73
C SER A 283 -63.23 -4.65 25.46
N ALA A 284 -62.46 -4.32 24.41
CA ALA A 284 -62.41 -5.07 23.15
C ALA A 284 -60.98 -5.46 22.77
N PHE A 285 -60.34 -6.28 23.61
CA PHE A 285 -58.92 -6.64 23.49
C PHE A 285 -58.61 -7.82 22.55
N ASP A 286 -59.58 -8.61 22.07
CA ASP A 286 -59.25 -9.94 21.49
C ASP A 286 -59.18 -10.03 19.95
N ALA A 287 -59.48 -8.95 19.20
CA ALA A 287 -59.69 -9.05 17.74
C ALA A 287 -58.55 -8.49 16.85
N TYR A 288 -57.56 -7.75 17.39
CA TYR A 288 -56.56 -7.04 16.57
C TYR A 288 -55.12 -7.58 16.67
N GLU A 289 -54.77 -8.27 17.76
CA GLU A 289 -53.42 -8.80 17.98
C GLU A 289 -53.09 -9.98 17.03
N VAL A 290 -54.10 -10.77 16.65
CA VAL A 290 -53.98 -11.84 15.65
C VAL A 290 -53.74 -11.29 14.22
N ARG A 291 -54.17 -10.05 13.93
CA ARG A 291 -54.03 -9.45 12.59
C ARG A 291 -52.74 -8.64 12.41
N THR A 292 -52.14 -8.14 13.49
CA THR A 292 -50.91 -7.32 13.43
C THR A 292 -49.66 -8.01 13.95
N GLY A 293 -49.78 -9.08 14.75
CA GLY A 293 -48.63 -9.89 15.18
C GLY A 293 -47.88 -10.58 14.02
N ALA A 294 -48.55 -10.81 12.88
CA ALA A 294 -47.93 -11.41 11.69
C ALA A 294 -47.21 -10.40 10.78
N LEU A 295 -47.42 -9.09 10.94
CA LEU A 295 -46.80 -8.05 10.10
C LEU A 295 -45.62 -7.34 10.80
N LEU A 296 -45.39 -7.66 12.08
CA LEU A 296 -44.35 -7.07 12.93
C LEU A 296 -43.28 -8.09 13.35
N ALA A 297 -43.24 -9.26 12.71
CA ALA A 297 -42.10 -10.19 12.80
C ALA A 297 -41.02 -9.84 11.76
N ASP A 298 -41.41 -9.22 10.64
CA ASP A 298 -40.51 -8.88 9.52
C ASP A 298 -39.74 -7.55 9.73
N LEU A 299 -39.86 -6.93 10.90
CA LEU A 299 -39.11 -5.71 11.26
C LEU A 299 -38.08 -5.95 12.40
N ASP A 300 -38.02 -7.18 12.92
CA ASP A 300 -37.06 -7.59 13.95
C ASP A 300 -35.85 -8.37 13.38
N ASP A 301 -35.78 -8.59 12.07
CA ASP A 301 -34.60 -9.13 11.38
C ASP A 301 -33.71 -8.00 10.89
N ASP A 302 -32.85 -7.49 11.77
CA ASP A 302 -31.46 -7.10 11.44
C ASP A 302 -30.69 -6.82 12.75
N ASP A 303 -29.89 -7.82 13.14
CA ASP A 303 -28.77 -7.81 14.09
C ASP A 303 -29.03 -7.51 15.58
N VAL A 304 -29.62 -8.50 16.27
CA VAL A 304 -29.44 -8.67 17.72
C VAL A 304 -28.12 -9.40 18.00
N LEU A 305 -27.16 -8.64 18.53
CA LEU A 305 -25.98 -9.15 19.21
C LEU A 305 -26.37 -9.98 20.44
N GLY A 306 -25.97 -11.26 20.39
CA GLY A 306 -25.48 -12.09 21.51
C GLY A 306 -26.10 -11.95 22.90
N SER A 307 -26.91 -12.93 23.29
CA SER A 307 -26.77 -13.56 24.62
C SER A 307 -27.43 -14.94 24.63
N GLY A 308 -26.60 -15.98 24.76
CA GLY A 308 -27.06 -17.34 24.95
C GLY A 308 -27.59 -17.55 26.37
N SER A 309 -28.83 -18.03 26.48
CA SER A 309 -29.30 -18.70 27.70
C SER A 309 -30.34 -19.76 27.34
N LYS A 310 -29.87 -20.99 27.15
CA LYS A 310 -30.72 -22.18 26.93
C LYS A 310 -31.34 -22.61 28.26
N ARG A 311 -32.64 -22.36 28.45
CA ARG A 311 -33.45 -23.01 29.50
C ARG A 311 -34.35 -24.07 28.87
N GLY A 312 -34.10 -25.32 29.24
CA GLY A 312 -34.79 -26.51 28.73
C GLY A 312 -36.28 -26.58 29.10
N LYS A 313 -37.09 -27.07 28.16
CA LYS A 313 -38.50 -27.40 28.36
C LYS A 313 -38.66 -28.90 28.55
N LYS A 314 -39.20 -29.28 29.72
CA LYS A 314 -39.68 -30.63 30.05
C LYS A 314 -40.98 -30.94 29.31
N GLY A 315 -40.99 -32.09 28.63
CA GLY A 315 -42.01 -33.14 28.69
C GLY A 315 -43.48 -32.83 28.38
N ARG A 316 -44.00 -33.47 27.33
CA ARG A 316 -45.38 -33.97 27.32
C ARG A 316 -45.44 -35.38 26.73
N ARG A 317 -45.85 -36.32 27.59
CA ARG A 317 -46.19 -37.73 27.33
C ARG A 317 -47.36 -37.84 26.36
N ARG A 318 -47.30 -38.84 25.45
CA ARG A 318 -48.48 -39.61 25.02
C ARG A 318 -48.08 -41.07 24.75
N GLN A 319 -48.78 -41.95 25.47
CA GLN A 319 -49.03 -43.40 25.25
C GLN A 319 -49.48 -43.67 23.80
N SER A 320 -49.39 -44.84 23.16
CA SER A 320 -49.03 -46.23 23.48
C SER A 320 -48.98 -47.04 22.16
N GLN A 321 -48.53 -48.30 22.27
CA GLN A 321 -48.68 -49.46 21.37
C GLN A 321 -47.60 -49.63 20.27
N LYS A 322 -46.67 -50.60 20.32
CA LYS A 322 -46.65 -52.07 20.53
C LYS A 322 -46.46 -52.79 19.17
N LYS A 323 -45.29 -53.44 19.00
CA LYS A 323 -44.95 -54.67 18.24
C LYS A 323 -43.44 -54.62 17.91
N SER A 324 -42.58 -55.32 18.66
CA SER A 324 -42.21 -56.75 18.61
C SER A 324 -41.08 -57.07 17.62
N ASN A 325 -40.02 -57.66 18.19
CA ASN A 325 -38.95 -58.52 17.62
C ASN A 325 -37.57 -57.87 17.45
N GLY A 326 -36.58 -58.36 18.22
CA GLY A 326 -35.14 -58.34 17.90
C GLY A 326 -34.72 -59.71 17.33
N PRO A 327 -33.44 -60.14 17.45
CA PRO A 327 -32.18 -59.43 17.67
C PRO A 327 -31.13 -59.81 16.59
N ASP A 328 -29.83 -59.81 16.93
CA ASP A 328 -28.63 -60.32 16.19
C ASP A 328 -27.86 -59.21 15.44
N ASP A 329 -26.53 -59.05 15.47
CA ASP A 329 -25.39 -59.74 16.12
C ASP A 329 -24.12 -58.90 15.82
N ALA A 330 -23.05 -59.05 16.63
CA ALA A 330 -21.62 -58.68 16.42
C ALA A 330 -21.25 -57.22 16.03
N GLY A 331 -20.32 -56.50 16.68
CA GLY A 331 -19.14 -56.90 17.46
C GLY A 331 -17.90 -56.97 16.56
N ASP A 332 -17.03 -55.96 16.54
CA ASP A 332 -15.57 -56.14 16.58
C ASP A 332 -14.81 -54.82 16.80
N GLN A 333 -13.79 -54.87 17.65
CA GLN A 333 -12.84 -53.81 17.98
C GLN A 333 -11.44 -54.26 17.56
N GLY A 334 -10.56 -53.32 17.20
CA GLY A 334 -9.14 -53.47 17.55
C GLY A 334 -8.12 -53.05 16.50
N GLY A 335 -7.60 -51.84 16.66
CA GLY A 335 -6.19 -51.61 17.02
C GLY A 335 -5.08 -51.61 15.94
N PRO A 336 -3.98 -50.87 16.15
CA PRO A 336 -3.04 -50.43 15.12
C PRO A 336 -1.67 -51.14 15.15
N HIS A 337 -0.85 -50.97 14.12
CA HIS A 337 0.54 -51.45 14.09
C HIS A 337 1.50 -50.34 13.67
N SER A 338 2.50 -50.13 14.53
CA SER A 338 3.75 -49.40 14.31
C SER A 338 4.76 -50.28 13.58
N ASP A 339 5.71 -49.69 12.83
CA ASP A 339 7.06 -50.26 12.75
C ASP A 339 8.13 -49.22 12.33
N VAL A 340 9.36 -49.50 12.73
CA VAL A 340 10.54 -48.65 12.88
C VAL A 340 11.67 -49.22 12.00
N GLY A 341 12.60 -48.40 11.50
CA GLY A 341 13.94 -48.91 11.14
C GLY A 341 14.74 -48.14 10.07
N GLU A 342 15.73 -47.36 10.51
CA GLU A 342 17.07 -47.25 9.90
C GLU A 342 17.98 -48.40 10.44
N PRO A 343 19.30 -48.59 10.15
CA PRO A 343 20.31 -47.70 9.52
C PRO A 343 21.43 -48.37 8.65
N THR A 344 22.46 -47.54 8.33
CA THR A 344 23.89 -47.85 8.01
C THR A 344 24.27 -48.13 6.55
N THR A 345 25.47 -47.89 5.98
CA THR A 345 26.71 -47.08 6.15
C THR A 345 27.58 -47.34 4.87
N THR A 346 28.75 -46.69 4.73
CA THR A 346 29.88 -46.84 3.75
C THR A 346 29.87 -45.81 2.60
N SER A 347 30.75 -44.80 2.51
CA SER A 347 32.22 -44.66 2.60
C SER A 347 32.98 -45.16 1.36
N ARG A 348 33.55 -44.24 0.56
CA ARG A 348 34.89 -44.35 -0.05
C ARG A 348 35.39 -43.03 -0.63
N ASN A 349 36.70 -42.81 -0.42
CA ASN A 349 37.54 -41.64 -0.67
C ASN A 349 38.21 -41.64 -2.05
N GLY A 350 38.86 -40.51 -2.38
CA GLY A 350 40.13 -40.44 -3.13
C GLY A 350 40.11 -39.45 -4.30
N ASP A 351 40.67 -38.24 -4.18
CA ASP A 351 42.07 -37.84 -4.47
C ASP A 351 42.33 -37.75 -6.01
N ALA A 352 43.05 -36.80 -6.63
CA ALA A 352 43.97 -35.75 -6.22
C ALA A 352 44.33 -34.87 -7.46
N GLU A 353 44.72 -33.60 -7.21
CA GLU A 353 45.74 -32.73 -7.90
C GLU A 353 45.75 -32.57 -9.45
N GLY A 354 46.09 -31.44 -10.09
CA GLY A 354 46.67 -30.15 -9.74
C GLY A 354 47.13 -29.43 -11.04
N ALA A 355 47.59 -28.18 -10.92
CA ALA A 355 48.42 -27.39 -11.86
C ALA A 355 47.76 -26.50 -12.97
N LEU A 356 47.93 -25.18 -12.77
CA LEU A 356 48.05 -24.07 -13.76
C LEU A 356 49.40 -24.20 -14.53
N PRO A 357 49.67 -23.56 -15.72
CA PRO A 357 49.43 -22.13 -16.00
C PRO A 357 49.09 -21.69 -17.45
N SER A 358 48.72 -20.40 -17.59
CA SER A 358 48.53 -19.63 -18.84
C SER A 358 49.79 -19.57 -19.74
N PRO A 359 49.69 -19.26 -21.06
CA PRO A 359 49.69 -17.85 -21.50
C PRO A 359 49.03 -17.47 -22.87
N LYS A 360 48.65 -16.18 -22.99
CA LYS A 360 48.72 -15.25 -24.15
C LYS A 360 47.83 -15.40 -25.41
N ASN A 361 47.16 -14.27 -25.69
CA ASN A 361 46.91 -13.58 -26.97
C ASN A 361 46.12 -14.27 -28.10
N GLY A 362 45.11 -13.54 -28.59
CA GLY A 362 44.56 -13.72 -29.94
C GLY A 362 43.12 -13.29 -30.00
N GLY A 363 42.86 -12.10 -30.53
CA GLY A 363 41.50 -11.64 -30.79
C GLY A 363 40.89 -12.41 -31.95
N GLU A 364 39.66 -12.88 -31.78
CA GLU A 364 38.80 -13.36 -32.85
C GLU A 364 37.35 -13.09 -32.44
N GLN A 365 36.60 -12.49 -33.35
CA GLN A 365 35.19 -12.15 -33.23
C GLN A 365 34.35 -13.41 -33.00
N PRO A 366 33.33 -13.41 -32.12
CA PRO A 366 32.34 -14.48 -32.14
C PRO A 366 31.30 -14.26 -33.26
N PRO A 367 30.77 -15.37 -33.80
CA PRO A 367 30.13 -15.44 -35.10
C PRO A 367 28.68 -14.92 -35.12
N ILE A 368 28.30 -14.40 -36.30
CA ILE A 368 26.94 -14.12 -36.71
C ILE A 368 26.15 -15.43 -36.66
N VAL A 369 25.34 -15.63 -35.61
CA VAL A 369 24.30 -16.65 -35.61
C VAL A 369 23.03 -16.06 -36.23
N SER A 370 22.81 -16.44 -37.48
CA SER A 370 21.55 -16.32 -38.19
C SER A 370 20.51 -17.23 -37.54
N ASN A 371 19.61 -16.67 -36.73
CA ASN A 371 18.30 -17.26 -36.53
C ASN A 371 17.27 -16.37 -37.22
N GLY A 372 16.89 -16.77 -38.43
CA GLY A 372 15.65 -16.32 -39.03
C GLY A 372 14.49 -16.89 -38.21
N HIS A 373 13.76 -16.01 -37.55
CA HIS A 373 12.35 -16.24 -37.28
C HIS A 373 11.59 -15.06 -37.87
N ASP A 374 11.03 -15.33 -39.04
CA ASP A 374 10.23 -14.44 -39.86
C ASP A 374 8.83 -14.31 -39.23
N LEU A 375 8.47 -13.05 -38.97
CA LEU A 375 7.14 -12.43 -39.07
C LEU A 375 5.94 -12.99 -38.29
N GLY A 376 5.34 -12.08 -37.53
CA GLY A 376 3.89 -11.99 -37.35
C GLY A 376 3.44 -12.15 -35.90
N ASP A 377 3.36 -11.04 -35.17
CA ASP A 377 2.04 -10.50 -34.81
C ASP A 377 2.20 -9.18 -34.04
N ASP A 378 1.74 -8.12 -34.69
CA ASP A 378 1.32 -6.89 -34.08
C ASP A 378 0.16 -7.21 -33.11
N ALA A 379 0.41 -7.15 -31.81
CA ALA A 379 -0.63 -7.08 -30.79
C ALA A 379 -0.34 -5.89 -29.89
N ASP A 380 -0.88 -4.75 -30.31
CA ASP A 380 -1.33 -3.70 -29.40
C ASP A 380 -2.35 -4.31 -28.41
N ASP A 381 -1.88 -4.94 -27.33
CA ASP A 381 -2.72 -5.26 -26.18
C ASP A 381 -2.59 -4.12 -25.16
N ASP A 382 -3.20 -2.99 -25.53
CA ASP A 382 -3.92 -2.19 -24.55
C ASP A 382 -4.99 -3.12 -23.94
N ASP A 383 -4.72 -3.67 -22.75
CA ASP A 383 -5.77 -4.22 -21.87
C ASP A 383 -6.67 -3.07 -21.36
N ASP A 384 -7.29 -2.34 -22.28
CA ASP A 384 -8.59 -1.75 -22.05
C ASP A 384 -9.57 -2.91 -21.96
N ILE A 385 -10.13 -3.15 -20.77
CA ILE A 385 -11.29 -4.01 -20.59
C ILE A 385 -12.39 -3.48 -21.51
N VAL A 386 -12.49 -4.04 -22.73
CA VAL A 386 -13.55 -3.70 -23.67
C VAL A 386 -14.82 -4.32 -23.09
N ASN A 387 -15.60 -3.52 -22.36
CA ASN A 387 -16.95 -3.89 -21.99
C ASN A 387 -17.76 -4.12 -23.28
N VAL A 388 -17.86 -5.38 -23.72
CA VAL A 388 -18.65 -5.76 -24.89
C VAL A 388 -20.12 -5.77 -24.47
N PHE A 389 -20.87 -4.78 -24.93
CA PHE A 389 -22.30 -4.69 -24.68
C PHE A 389 -23.05 -5.47 -25.77
N SER A 390 -23.74 -6.56 -25.42
CA SER A 390 -24.50 -7.37 -26.38
C SER A 390 -26.00 -7.25 -26.18
N CYS A 391 -26.75 -7.11 -27.27
CA CYS A 391 -28.20 -7.16 -27.26
C CYS A 391 -28.71 -8.57 -27.59
N GLU A 392 -29.34 -9.25 -26.64
CA GLU A 392 -29.79 -10.64 -26.79
C GLU A 392 -30.89 -10.81 -27.86
N LEU A 393 -31.79 -9.84 -28.00
CA LEU A 393 -32.89 -9.89 -28.98
C LEU A 393 -32.42 -9.73 -30.43
N CYS A 394 -31.35 -8.97 -30.64
CA CYS A 394 -30.82 -8.68 -31.97
C CYS A 394 -29.51 -9.41 -32.28
N LYS A 395 -28.90 -10.07 -31.29
CA LYS A 395 -27.58 -10.72 -31.34
C LYS A 395 -26.48 -9.81 -31.90
N LYS A 396 -26.53 -8.51 -31.58
CA LYS A 396 -25.54 -7.50 -32.00
C LYS A 396 -24.68 -7.09 -30.80
N THR A 397 -23.38 -6.93 -31.02
CA THR A 397 -22.40 -6.47 -30.03
C THR A 397 -22.01 -5.01 -30.30
N PHE A 398 -21.73 -4.26 -29.24
CA PHE A 398 -21.42 -2.83 -29.27
C PHE A 398 -20.21 -2.54 -28.38
N LYS A 399 -19.38 -1.58 -28.81
CA LYS A 399 -18.11 -1.22 -28.13
C LYS A 399 -18.30 -0.17 -27.03
N SER A 400 -19.52 0.32 -26.82
CA SER A 400 -19.85 1.34 -25.83
C SER A 400 -21.31 1.24 -25.40
N ALA A 401 -21.58 1.54 -24.12
CA ALA A 401 -22.94 1.56 -23.57
C ALA A 401 -23.89 2.49 -24.35
N LYS A 402 -23.38 3.64 -24.82
CA LYS A 402 -24.16 4.62 -25.58
C LYS A 402 -24.60 4.09 -26.95
N GLN A 403 -23.79 3.23 -27.57
CA GLN A 403 -24.17 2.57 -28.84
C GLN A 403 -25.25 1.51 -28.62
N MET A 404 -25.18 0.75 -27.51
CA MET A 404 -26.22 -0.21 -27.14
C MET A 404 -27.55 0.50 -26.83
N GLU A 405 -27.52 1.61 -26.10
CA GLU A 405 -28.72 2.37 -25.76
C GLU A 405 -29.42 2.93 -27.01
N ASN A 406 -28.65 3.52 -27.93
CA ASN A 406 -29.18 3.96 -29.23
C ASN A 406 -29.76 2.80 -30.05
N HIS A 407 -29.14 1.61 -29.98
CA HIS A 407 -29.64 0.42 -30.65
C HIS A 407 -30.99 -0.03 -30.08
N VAL A 408 -31.14 -0.10 -28.75
CA VAL A 408 -32.39 -0.50 -28.08
C VAL A 408 -33.53 0.48 -28.40
N GLN A 409 -33.20 1.77 -28.60
CA GLN A 409 -34.19 2.77 -28.97
C GLN A 409 -34.59 2.76 -30.46
N SER A 410 -33.85 2.05 -31.32
CA SER A 410 -34.10 2.01 -32.77
C SER A 410 -35.43 1.32 -33.13
N LYS A 411 -36.08 1.80 -34.21
CA LYS A 411 -37.35 1.21 -34.70
C LYS A 411 -37.23 -0.28 -35.03
N ALA A 412 -36.07 -0.71 -35.55
CA ALA A 412 -35.81 -2.11 -35.89
C ALA A 412 -35.71 -3.01 -34.65
N HIS A 413 -35.03 -2.54 -33.59
CA HIS A 413 -34.96 -3.27 -32.32
C HIS A 413 -36.34 -3.32 -31.64
N LYS A 414 -37.05 -2.19 -31.57
CA LYS A 414 -38.40 -2.10 -31.00
C LYS A 414 -39.42 -2.98 -31.74
N LYS A 415 -39.31 -3.11 -33.08
CA LYS A 415 -40.16 -4.02 -33.86
C LYS A 415 -39.89 -5.50 -33.50
N LYS A 416 -38.63 -5.88 -33.31
CA LYS A 416 -38.27 -7.24 -32.86
C LYS A 416 -38.69 -7.50 -31.41
N ALA A 417 -38.58 -6.51 -30.54
CA ALA A 417 -38.96 -6.61 -29.12
C ALA A 417 -40.48 -6.70 -28.92
N SER A 418 -41.29 -6.11 -29.80
CA SER A 418 -42.75 -6.16 -29.71
C SER A 418 -43.39 -7.43 -30.29
N GLY A 419 -42.59 -8.42 -30.72
CA GLY A 419 -43.07 -9.73 -31.19
C GLY A 419 -43.93 -9.70 -32.46
N ARG A 420 -44.06 -8.54 -33.12
CA ARG A 420 -44.79 -8.37 -34.38
C ARG A 420 -43.81 -8.51 -35.54
N ALA A 421 -43.63 -9.76 -36.00
CA ALA A 421 -42.99 -10.05 -37.27
C ALA A 421 -43.72 -9.31 -38.41
#